data_AF-A0A920TJQ4-F1
#
_entry.id   AF-A0A920TJQ4-F1
#
_cell.length_a   1.000
_cell.length_b   1.000
_cell.length_c   1.000
_cell.angle_alpha   90.00
_cell.angle_beta   90.00
_cell.angle_gamma   90.00
#
_symmetry.space_group_name_H-M   'P 1'
#
loop_
_entity.id
_entity.type
_entity.pdbx_description
1 polymer ?
#
loop_
_entity_poly.entity_id
_entity_poly.type
_entity_poly.pdbx_seq_one_letter_code
_entity_poly.pdbx_strand_id
1 'polypeptide(L)'
;MISLSFIVGAFASGLAGFLGMRVATRANNRTTHAARSSLAAALNVAFTGGSVMGLSVVGLGLIGLGSLFIIYQNIFANDYNKVITVISGFSLGLHQLHYLLVLVAVFTQRQLMLVLIWLEK
;
A
#
# COMPACT_ATOMS: atom_id res chain seq x y z
N MET A 1 12.94 3.79 21.63
CA MET A 1 13.25 3.29 20.27
C MET A 1 12.04 2.80 19.48
N ILE A 2 11.01 2.22 20.14
CA ILE A 2 9.75 1.82 19.48
C ILE A 2 9.06 2.97 18.73
N SER A 3 9.09 4.19 19.29
CA SER A 3 8.49 5.37 18.64
C SER A 3 9.19 5.77 17.32
N LEU A 4 10.52 5.61 17.21
CA LEU A 4 11.23 5.85 15.95
C LEU A 4 10.86 4.82 14.88
N SER A 5 10.79 3.54 15.25
CA SER A 5 10.33 2.48 14.35
C SER A 5 8.88 2.66 13.92
N PHE A 6 8.03 3.15 14.83
CA PHE A 6 6.63 3.47 14.53
C PHE A 6 6.53 4.63 13.53
N ILE A 7 7.30 5.70 13.71
CA ILE A 7 7.30 6.85 12.78
C ILE A 7 7.83 6.46 11.40
N VAL A 8 8.89 5.67 11.33
CA VAL A 8 9.44 5.18 10.06
C VAL A 8 8.46 4.25 9.35
N GLY A 9 7.84 3.32 10.09
CA GLY A 9 6.78 2.45 9.55
C GLY A 9 5.55 3.22 9.08
N ALA A 10 5.15 4.24 9.84
CA ALA A 10 4.07 5.14 9.48
C ALA A 10 4.35 5.92 8.18
N PHE A 11 5.57 6.45 8.03
CA PHE A 11 5.97 7.21 6.86
C PHE A 11 6.06 6.32 5.60
N ALA A 12 6.64 5.12 5.74
CA ALA A 12 6.70 4.14 4.66
C ALA A 12 5.29 3.68 4.22
N SER A 13 4.37 3.46 5.17
CA SER A 13 2.97 3.11 4.88
C SER A 13 2.24 4.22 4.13
N GLY A 14 2.44 5.47 4.55
CA GLY A 14 1.87 6.66 3.90
C GLY A 14 2.30 6.80 2.45
N LEU A 15 3.60 6.67 2.18
CA LEU A 15 4.16 6.71 0.82
C LEU A 15 3.64 5.57 -0.05
N ALA A 16 3.64 4.34 0.48
CA ALA A 16 3.13 3.16 -0.23
C ALA A 16 1.64 3.30 -0.59
N GLY A 17 0.82 3.79 0.36
CA GLY A 17 -0.60 4.05 0.15
C GLY A 17 -0.85 5.14 -0.89
N PHE A 18 -0.07 6.22 -0.89
CA PHE A 18 -0.18 7.30 -1.87
C PHE A 18 0.16 6.86 -3.30
N LEU A 19 1.25 6.09 -3.46
CA LEU A 19 1.65 5.51 -4.73
C LEU A 19 0.60 4.53 -5.26
N GLY A 20 0.09 3.64 -4.39
CA GLY A 20 -0.96 2.69 -4.72
C GLY A 20 -2.26 3.37 -5.20
N MET A 21 -2.69 4.43 -4.52
CA MET A 21 -3.90 5.18 -4.88
C MET A 21 -3.83 5.83 -6.26
N ARG A 22 -2.66 6.38 -6.65
CA ARG A 22 -2.46 6.98 -7.98
C ARG A 22 -2.49 5.94 -9.11
N VAL A 23 -1.98 4.74 -8.87
CA VAL A 23 -2.03 3.65 -9.85
C VAL A 23 -3.45 3.11 -9.96
N ALA A 24 -4.15 2.92 -8.83
CA ALA A 24 -5.53 2.43 -8.80
C ALA A 24 -6.51 3.36 -9.54
N THR A 25 -6.38 4.68 -9.40
CA THR A 25 -7.25 5.66 -10.08
C THR A 25 -7.07 5.61 -11.60
N ARG A 26 -5.83 5.48 -12.07
CA ARG A 26 -5.55 5.34 -13.51
C ARG A 26 -5.96 3.99 -14.07
N ALA A 27 -5.82 2.92 -13.29
CA ALA A 27 -6.26 1.58 -13.69
C ALA A 27 -7.78 1.53 -13.87
N ASN A 28 -8.55 2.14 -12.96
CA ASN A 28 -10.01 2.14 -13.04
C ASN A 28 -10.56 2.72 -14.34
N ASN A 29 -10.05 3.87 -14.80
CA ASN A 29 -10.51 4.47 -16.06
C ASN A 29 -10.13 3.61 -17.29
N ARG A 30 -9.00 2.90 -17.24
CA ARG A 30 -8.59 1.96 -18.30
C ARG A 30 -9.45 0.70 -18.31
N THR A 31 -9.85 0.20 -17.14
CA THR A 31 -10.71 -0.97 -16.99
C THR A 31 -12.12 -0.70 -17.54
N THR A 32 -12.73 0.45 -17.22
CA THR A 32 -14.04 0.84 -17.79
C THR A 32 -13.98 0.98 -19.31
N HIS A 33 -12.92 1.58 -19.84
CA HIS A 33 -12.74 1.68 -21.29
C HIS A 33 -12.56 0.30 -21.95
N ALA A 34 -11.76 -0.59 -21.35
CA ALA A 34 -11.57 -1.95 -21.85
C ALA A 34 -12.84 -2.82 -21.74
N ALA A 35 -13.68 -2.58 -20.73
CA ALA A 35 -14.95 -3.29 -20.53
C ALA A 35 -15.95 -3.08 -21.67
N ARG A 36 -15.83 -1.97 -22.43
CA ARG A 36 -16.63 -1.76 -23.65
C ARG A 36 -16.24 -2.70 -24.81
N SER A 37 -15.00 -3.20 -24.82
CA SER A 37 -14.51 -4.11 -25.86
C SER A 37 -14.72 -5.59 -25.52
N SER A 38 -14.31 -6.03 -24.33
CA SER A 38 -14.51 -7.40 -23.85
C SER A 38 -14.26 -7.52 -22.35
N LEU A 39 -14.94 -8.47 -21.71
CA LEU A 39 -14.76 -8.77 -20.30
C LEU A 39 -13.36 -9.31 -20.01
N ALA A 40 -12.79 -10.13 -20.90
CA ALA A 40 -11.45 -10.70 -20.75
C ALA A 40 -10.36 -9.61 -20.75
N ALA A 41 -10.49 -8.59 -21.62
CA ALA A 41 -9.55 -7.46 -21.66
C ALA A 41 -9.66 -6.60 -20.39
N ALA A 42 -10.88 -6.31 -19.91
CA ALA A 42 -11.09 -5.57 -18.67
C ALA A 42 -10.49 -6.28 -17.45
N LEU A 43 -10.66 -7.61 -17.36
CA LEU A 43 -10.11 -8.41 -16.27
C LEU A 43 -8.57 -8.38 -16.27
N ASN A 44 -7.96 -8.46 -17.44
CA ASN A 44 -6.50 -8.43 -17.56
C ASN A 44 -5.93 -7.07 -17.12
N VAL A 45 -6.57 -5.96 -17.50
CA VAL A 45 -6.20 -4.61 -17.05
C VAL A 45 -6.41 -4.44 -15.54
N ALA A 46 -7.51 -4.95 -15.00
CA ALA A 46 -7.80 -4.91 -13.57
C ALA A 46 -6.77 -5.69 -12.74
N PHE A 47 -6.40 -6.90 -13.17
CA PHE A 47 -5.37 -7.70 -12.51
C PHE A 47 -4.00 -7.02 -12.59
N THR A 48 -3.62 -6.52 -13.75
CA THR A 48 -2.33 -5.82 -13.91
C THR A 48 -2.25 -4.58 -13.02
N GLY A 49 -3.35 -3.81 -12.92
CA GLY A 49 -3.46 -2.68 -12.01
C GLY A 49 -3.36 -3.07 -10.53
N GLY A 50 -4.02 -4.18 -10.14
CA GLY A 50 -3.96 -4.72 -8.78
C GLY A 50 -2.57 -5.25 -8.41
N SER A 51 -1.90 -5.95 -9.31
CA SER A 51 -0.55 -6.49 -9.10
C SER A 51 0.49 -5.38 -8.88
N VAL A 52 0.42 -4.28 -9.63
CA VAL A 52 1.35 -3.14 -9.45
C VAL A 52 1.14 -2.46 -8.10
N MET A 53 -0.12 -2.33 -7.64
CA MET A 53 -0.42 -1.80 -6.32
C MET A 53 0.15 -2.72 -5.21
N GLY A 54 -0.05 -4.04 -5.34
CA GLY A 54 0.47 -5.01 -4.36
C GLY A 54 2.00 -5.05 -4.30
N LEU A 55 2.68 -5.12 -5.45
CA LEU A 55 4.14 -5.16 -5.52
C LEU A 55 4.80 -3.89 -4.95
N SER A 56 4.20 -2.72 -5.18
CA SER A 56 4.72 -1.45 -4.65
C SER A 56 4.66 -1.41 -3.12
N VAL A 57 3.57 -1.91 -2.52
CA VAL A 57 3.40 -1.95 -1.06
C VAL A 57 4.35 -2.95 -0.42
N VAL A 58 4.46 -4.16 -1.00
CA VAL A 58 5.36 -5.21 -0.49
C VAL A 58 6.83 -4.76 -0.60
N GLY A 59 7.22 -4.16 -1.73
CA GLY A 59 8.59 -3.66 -1.93
C GLY A 59 9.00 -2.59 -0.93
N LEU A 60 8.15 -1.58 -0.71
CA LEU A 60 8.41 -0.54 0.30
C LEU A 60 8.40 -1.11 1.73
N GLY A 61 7.55 -2.08 2.01
CA GLY A 61 7.51 -2.78 3.30
C GLY A 61 8.80 -3.56 3.59
N LEU A 62 9.31 -4.31 2.60
CA LEU A 62 10.58 -5.04 2.74
C LEU A 62 11.77 -4.11 2.92
N ILE A 63 11.85 -3.02 2.16
CA ILE A 63 12.94 -2.04 2.29
C ILE A 63 12.88 -1.35 3.65
N GLY A 64 11.69 -0.97 4.11
CA GLY A 64 11.48 -0.37 5.44
C GLY A 64 11.85 -1.31 6.58
N LEU A 65 11.38 -2.56 6.52
CA LEU A 65 11.71 -3.57 7.55
C LEU A 65 13.19 -3.94 7.52
N GLY A 66 13.77 -4.15 6.32
CA GLY A 66 15.16 -4.53 6.15
C GLY A 66 16.15 -3.45 6.61
N SER A 67 15.85 -2.18 6.31
CA SER A 67 16.67 -1.05 6.78
C SER A 67 16.62 -0.89 8.30
N LEU A 68 15.43 -1.01 8.91
CA LEU A 68 15.30 -1.02 10.38
C LEU A 68 16.06 -2.21 10.98
N PHE A 69 15.92 -3.41 10.42
CA PHE A 69 16.60 -4.61 10.91
C PHE A 69 18.13 -4.42 10.99
N ILE A 70 18.75 -3.89 9.93
CA ILE A 70 20.21 -3.64 9.88
C ILE A 70 20.64 -2.61 10.93
N ILE A 71 19.88 -1.51 11.09
CA ILE A 71 20.20 -0.46 12.06
C ILE A 71 20.10 -0.99 13.51
N TYR A 72 19.04 -1.74 13.82
CA TYR A 72 18.85 -2.30 15.16
C TYR A 72 19.86 -3.41 15.49
N GLN A 73 20.27 -4.20 14.50
CA GLN A 73 21.31 -5.22 14.68
C GLN A 73 22.68 -4.60 14.98
N ASN A 74 22.97 -3.41 14.43
CA ASN A 74 24.21 -2.68 14.70
C ASN A 74 24.23 -2.03 16.10
N ILE A 75 23.06 -1.61 16.61
CA ILE A 75 22.94 -0.91 17.91
C ILE A 75 22.78 -1.88 19.08
N PHE A 76 22.06 -2.99 18.89
CA PHE A 76 21.80 -3.99 19.92
C PHE A 76 22.50 -5.31 19.57
N ALA A 77 23.75 -5.45 20.00
CA ALA A 77 24.54 -6.66 19.86
C ALA A 77 23.88 -7.87 20.56
N ASN A 78 23.06 -8.65 19.84
CA ASN A 78 22.43 -9.92 20.24
C ASN A 78 21.31 -9.91 21.30
N ASP A 79 20.65 -8.76 21.52
CA ASP A 79 19.52 -8.66 22.46
C ASP A 79 18.17 -8.97 21.77
N TYR A 80 17.88 -10.25 21.54
CA TYR A 80 16.71 -10.72 20.76
C TYR A 80 15.36 -10.17 21.27
N ASN A 81 15.21 -9.98 22.58
CA ASN A 81 13.97 -9.44 23.18
C ASN A 81 13.65 -8.01 22.70
N LYS A 82 14.66 -7.17 22.46
CA LYS A 82 14.46 -5.79 22.00
C LYS A 82 14.16 -5.73 20.51
N VAL A 83 14.78 -6.61 19.72
CA VAL A 83 14.51 -6.73 18.28
C VAL A 83 13.05 -7.13 18.02
N ILE A 84 12.55 -8.14 18.75
CA ILE A 84 11.15 -8.58 18.65
C ILE A 84 10.19 -7.44 19.02
N THR A 85 10.47 -6.71 20.10
CA THR A 85 9.64 -5.58 20.55
C THR A 85 9.60 -4.45 19.52
N VAL A 86 10.72 -4.17 18.86
CA VAL A 86 10.84 -3.15 17.81
C VAL A 86 10.08 -3.54 16.53
N ILE A 87 10.19 -4.79 16.09
CA ILE A 87 9.48 -5.31 14.91
C ILE A 87 7.97 -5.28 15.16
N SER A 88 7.52 -5.62 16.36
CA SER A 88 6.12 -5.49 16.76
C SER A 88 5.64 -4.03 16.67
N GLY A 89 6.44 -3.07 17.11
CA GLY A 89 6.13 -1.64 16.98
C GLY A 89 6.02 -1.16 15.52
N PHE A 90 6.90 -1.65 14.64
CA PHE A 90 6.85 -1.37 13.20
C PHE A 90 5.60 -1.97 12.53
N SER A 91 5.26 -3.22 12.87
CA SER A 91 4.06 -3.91 12.38
C SER A 91 2.76 -3.18 12.78
N LEU A 92 2.66 -2.74 14.04
CA LEU A 92 1.53 -1.95 14.52
C LEU A 92 1.39 -0.61 13.78
N GLY A 93 2.50 0.09 13.52
CA GLY A 93 2.50 1.34 12.76
C GLY A 93 2.10 1.17 11.30
N LEU A 94 2.57 0.10 10.65
CA LEU A 94 2.18 -0.26 9.28
C LEU A 94 0.68 -0.54 9.19
N HIS A 95 0.13 -1.40 10.05
CA HIS A 95 -1.29 -1.79 10.00
C HIS A 95 -2.23 -0.60 10.19
N GLN A 96 -2.00 0.26 11.19
CA GLN A 96 -2.95 1.32 11.53
C GLN A 96 -3.14 2.34 10.39
N LEU A 97 -2.06 2.74 9.74
CA LEU A 97 -2.11 3.69 8.61
C LEU A 97 -2.54 3.02 7.31
N HIS A 98 -2.16 1.76 7.10
CA HIS A 98 -2.56 1.02 5.92
C HIS A 98 -4.09 0.85 5.85
N TYR A 99 -4.73 0.44 6.94
CA TYR A 99 -6.20 0.29 6.97
C TYR A 99 -6.93 1.59 6.65
N LEU A 100 -6.48 2.71 7.21
CA LEU A 100 -7.10 4.01 6.96
C LEU A 100 -6.92 4.44 5.50
N LEU A 101 -5.71 4.31 4.95
CA LEU A 101 -5.41 4.68 3.57
C LEU A 101 -6.14 3.78 2.57
N VAL A 102 -6.26 2.48 2.84
CA VAL A 102 -7.03 1.56 2.01
C VAL A 102 -8.52 1.89 2.05
N LEU A 103 -9.07 2.21 3.22
CA LEU A 103 -10.47 2.61 3.34
C LEU A 103 -10.75 3.91 2.54
N VAL A 104 -9.88 4.92 2.70
CA VAL A 104 -9.97 6.20 1.96
C VAL A 104 -9.78 5.98 0.45
N ALA A 105 -8.86 5.11 0.06
CA ALA A 105 -8.65 4.73 -1.34
C ALA A 105 -9.90 4.08 -1.93
N VAL A 106 -10.43 3.04 -1.29
CA VAL A 106 -11.62 2.32 -1.74
C VAL A 106 -12.82 3.25 -1.81
N PHE A 107 -12.97 4.14 -0.84
CA PHE A 107 -14.05 5.14 -0.85
C PHE A 107 -13.90 6.13 -2.01
N THR A 108 -12.71 6.67 -2.24
CA THR A 108 -12.42 7.60 -3.34
C THR A 108 -12.60 6.94 -4.71
N GLN A 109 -12.15 5.69 -4.87
CA GLN A 109 -12.31 4.92 -6.11
C GLN A 109 -13.79 4.62 -6.40
N ARG A 110 -14.57 4.26 -5.38
CA ARG A 110 -16.01 3.97 -5.53
C ARG A 110 -16.78 5.22 -5.96
N GLN A 111 -16.46 6.38 -5.40
CA GLN A 111 -17.08 7.66 -5.78
C GLN A 111 -16.73 8.04 -7.22
N LEU A 112 -15.46 7.90 -7.64
CA LEU A 112 -15.03 8.20 -9.00
C LEU A 112 -15.67 7.28 -10.05
N MET A 113 -15.78 5.98 -9.77
CA MET A 113 -16.40 5.02 -10.68
C MET A 113 -17.90 5.32 -10.87
N LEU A 114 -18.61 5.65 -9.79
CA LEU A 114 -20.03 6.02 -9.87
C LEU A 114 -20.24 7.29 -10.71
N VAL A 115 -19.36 8.30 -10.56
CA VAL A 115 -19.41 9.53 -11.36
C VAL A 115 -19.09 9.26 -12.84
N LEU A 116 -18.11 8.41 -13.13
CA LEU A 116 -17.77 8.03 -14.52
C LEU A 116 -18.91 7.27 -15.21
N ILE A 117 -19.56 6.35 -14.50
CA ILE A 117 -20.76 5.64 -15.01
C ILE A 117 -21.90 6.63 -15.27
N TRP A 118 -22.04 7.67 -14.46
CA TRP A 118 -23.05 8.71 -14.62
C TRP A 118 -22.75 9.66 -15.79
N LEU A 119 -21.47 9.90 -16.10
CA LEU A 119 -21.04 10.72 -17.25
C LEU A 119 -21.13 9.99 -18.60
N GLU A 120 -21.20 8.66 -18.60
CA GLU A 120 -21.30 7.85 -19.82
C GLU A 120 -22.75 7.45 -20.17
N LYS A 121 -23.72 7.83 -19.34
CA LYS A 121 -25.17 7.72 -19.61
C LYS A 121 -25.75 9.05 -20.07
#